data_AF-K1RCE5-F1
#
_entry.id   AF-K1RCE5-F1
#
_cell.length_a   1.000
_cell.length_b   1.000
_cell.length_c   1.000
_cell.angle_alpha   90.00
_cell.angle_beta   90.00
_cell.angle_gamma   90.00
#
_symmetry.space_group_name_H-M   'P 1'
#
loop_
_entity.id
_entity.type
_entity.pdbx_description
1 polymer ?
#
loop_
_entity_poly.entity_id
_entity_poly.type
_entity_poly.pdbx_seq_one_letter_code
_entity_poly.pdbx_strand_id
1 'polypeptide(L)'
;MPTTIDNLLSRMTLEEKIGQMILASIEVSRMDAGTREFLRKNHIGNVILFGKNCAGRAALAQLNAEIQHTVMAENGLPALIAIDQEGGCVTRLRSEATVFPAPWSLP
;
A
#
# COMPACT_ATOMS: atom_id res chain seq x y z
N MET A 1 -32.84 -2.45 -0.93
CA MET A 1 -32.21 -1.26 -1.55
C MET A 1 -30.73 -1.56 -1.71
N PRO A 2 -30.10 -1.29 -2.87
CA PRO A 2 -28.65 -1.46 -3.03
C PRO A 2 -27.90 -0.58 -2.02
N THR A 3 -26.85 -1.11 -1.40
CA THR A 3 -25.97 -0.38 -0.49
C THR A 3 -25.05 0.58 -1.27
N THR A 4 -24.34 1.46 -0.55
CA THR A 4 -23.28 2.29 -1.14
C THR A 4 -22.21 1.45 -1.82
N ILE A 5 -21.87 0.29 -1.25
CA ILE A 5 -20.87 -0.63 -1.81
C ILE A 5 -21.41 -1.30 -3.08
N ASP A 6 -22.68 -1.72 -3.09
CA ASP A 6 -23.28 -2.33 -4.28
C ASP A 6 -23.22 -1.37 -5.48
N ASN A 7 -23.53 -0.09 -5.25
CA ASN A 7 -23.49 0.95 -6.28
C ASN A 7 -22.07 1.28 -6.75
N LEU A 8 -21.07 1.17 -5.87
CA LEU A 8 -19.66 1.33 -6.23
C LEU A 8 -19.21 0.16 -7.12
N LEU A 9 -19.44 -1.07 -6.67
CA LEU A 9 -19.06 -2.29 -7.40
C LEU A 9 -19.79 -2.42 -8.73
N SER A 10 -21.02 -1.92 -8.86
CA SER A 10 -21.75 -1.97 -10.14
C SER A 10 -21.13 -1.07 -11.22
N ARG A 11 -20.32 -0.09 -10.84
CA ARG A 11 -19.65 0.85 -11.76
C ARG A 11 -18.26 0.39 -12.18
N MET A 12 -17.76 -0.69 -11.57
CA MET A 12 -16.41 -1.20 -11.84
C MET A 12 -16.44 -2.32 -12.89
N THR A 13 -15.43 -2.32 -13.74
CA THR A 13 -15.11 -3.45 -14.62
C THR A 13 -14.68 -4.67 -13.79
N LEU A 14 -14.57 -5.84 -14.44
CA LEU A 14 -14.08 -7.04 -13.76
C LEU A 14 -12.62 -6.87 -13.36
N GLU A 15 -11.82 -6.28 -14.23
CA GLU A 15 -10.40 -6.01 -14.06
C GLU A 15 -10.15 -5.07 -12.89
N GLU A 16 -10.95 -3.99 -12.76
CA GLU A 16 -10.88 -3.08 -11.61
C GLU A 16 -11.23 -3.80 -10.30
N LYS A 17 -12.25 -4.67 -10.30
CA LYS A 17 -12.60 -5.46 -9.10
C LYS A 17 -11.48 -6.40 -8.69
N ILE A 18 -10.87 -7.08 -9.66
CA ILE A 18 -9.71 -7.95 -9.41
C ILE A 18 -8.56 -7.12 -8.84
N GLY A 19 -8.27 -5.94 -9.43
CA GLY A 19 -7.23 -5.03 -8.96
C GLY A 19 -7.42 -4.59 -7.50
N GLN A 20 -8.66 -4.37 -7.05
CA GLN A 20 -8.96 -4.07 -5.65
C GLN A 20 -8.77 -5.25 -4.68
N MET A 21 -8.72 -6.50 -5.18
CA MET A 21 -8.50 -7.69 -4.35
C MET A 21 -7.01 -8.04 -4.19
N ILE A 22 -6.12 -7.37 -4.95
CA ILE A 22 -4.68 -7.65 -4.94
C ILE A 22 -3.95 -6.71 -3.97
N LEU A 23 -3.04 -7.28 -3.19
CA LEU A 23 -2.06 -6.56 -2.38
C LEU A 23 -0.66 -6.75 -3.00
N ALA A 24 -0.18 -5.76 -3.73
CA ALA A 24 1.06 -5.86 -4.49
C ALA A 24 2.28 -5.32 -3.72
N SER A 25 3.42 -6.00 -3.85
CA SER A 25 4.73 -5.44 -3.44
C SER A 25 5.27 -4.53 -4.54
N ILE A 26 5.94 -3.45 -4.15
CA ILE A 26 6.72 -2.60 -5.05
C ILE A 26 8.21 -2.66 -4.69
N GLU A 27 9.07 -2.60 -5.72
CA GLU A 27 10.52 -2.80 -5.58
C GLU A 27 11.31 -1.49 -5.42
N VAL A 28 10.63 -0.38 -5.14
CA VAL A 28 11.22 0.97 -5.13
C VAL A 28 11.02 1.68 -3.79
N SER A 29 11.98 2.52 -3.39
CA SER A 29 11.89 3.40 -2.22
C SER A 29 11.48 4.84 -2.56
N ARG A 30 11.36 5.15 -3.84
CA ARG A 30 10.82 6.39 -4.41
C ARG A 30 10.01 6.02 -5.63
N MET A 31 8.89 6.69 -5.88
CA MET A 31 8.05 6.37 -7.02
C MET A 31 8.81 6.62 -8.32
N ASP A 32 8.74 5.67 -9.24
CA ASP A 32 9.25 5.81 -10.60
C ASP A 32 8.14 5.61 -11.63
N ALA A 33 8.45 5.86 -12.91
CA ALA A 33 7.48 5.74 -13.98
C ALA A 33 6.98 4.30 -14.16
N GLY A 34 7.86 3.31 -13.99
CA GLY A 34 7.51 1.90 -14.16
C GLY A 34 6.55 1.39 -13.10
N THR A 35 6.80 1.72 -11.84
CA THR A 35 5.90 1.39 -10.71
C THR A 35 4.57 2.10 -10.86
N ARG A 36 4.58 3.38 -11.27
CA ARG A 36 3.35 4.14 -11.51
C ARG A 36 2.49 3.49 -12.60
N GLU A 37 3.12 3.12 -13.72
CA GLU A 37 2.42 2.43 -14.81
C GLU A 37 1.92 1.05 -14.38
N PHE A 38 2.71 0.29 -13.62
CA PHE A 38 2.31 -1.00 -13.07
C PHE A 38 1.05 -0.89 -12.21
N LEU A 39 0.99 0.10 -11.30
CA LEU A 39 -0.19 0.31 -10.45
C LEU A 39 -1.42 0.66 -11.29
N ARG A 40 -1.25 1.53 -12.29
CA ARG A 40 -2.35 2.01 -13.14
C ARG A 40 -2.90 0.93 -14.06
N LYS A 41 -2.04 0.37 -14.88
CA LYS A 41 -2.41 -0.61 -15.93
C LYS A 41 -3.07 -1.87 -15.37
N ASN A 42 -2.76 -2.24 -14.13
CA ASN A 42 -3.31 -3.43 -13.48
C ASN A 42 -4.39 -3.11 -12.44
N HIS A 43 -4.85 -1.85 -12.35
CA HIS A 43 -5.86 -1.38 -11.41
C HIS A 43 -5.56 -1.74 -9.94
N ILE A 44 -4.28 -1.79 -9.56
CA ILE A 44 -3.87 -2.26 -8.23
C ILE A 44 -4.46 -1.32 -7.17
N GLY A 45 -5.30 -1.87 -6.29
CA GLY A 45 -5.93 -1.13 -5.21
C GLY A 45 -5.07 -1.03 -3.95
N ASN A 46 -4.19 -2.01 -3.71
CA ASN A 46 -3.49 -2.11 -2.43
C ASN A 46 -2.01 -2.40 -2.60
N VAL A 47 -1.18 -1.83 -1.73
CA VAL A 47 0.28 -1.98 -1.75
C VAL A 47 0.78 -2.44 -0.38
N ILE A 48 1.70 -3.40 -0.35
CA ILE A 48 2.46 -3.79 0.84
C ILE A 48 3.91 -3.30 0.75
N LEU A 49 4.39 -2.68 1.84
CA LEU A 49 5.75 -2.17 1.96
C LEU A 49 6.63 -3.11 2.79
N PHE A 50 7.91 -3.15 2.42
CA PHE A 50 8.98 -3.87 3.10
C PHE A 50 10.12 -2.91 3.46
N GLY A 51 11.15 -3.42 4.15
CA GLY A 51 12.30 -2.63 4.57
C GLY A 51 13.00 -1.90 3.41
N LYS A 52 13.04 -2.51 2.22
CA LYS A 52 13.60 -1.89 1.00
C LYS A 52 12.91 -0.59 0.57
N ASN A 53 11.65 -0.41 0.93
CA ASN A 53 10.88 0.79 0.59
C ASN A 53 11.14 1.93 1.59
N CYS A 54 11.75 1.62 2.74
CA CYS A 54 11.90 2.52 3.88
C CYS A 54 13.23 3.29 3.83
N ALA A 55 13.39 4.20 2.87
CA ALA A 55 14.61 5.01 2.71
C ALA A 55 14.64 6.28 3.59
N GLY A 56 14.13 6.16 4.82
CA GLY A 56 13.96 7.29 5.76
C GLY A 56 12.56 7.90 5.75
N ARG A 57 12.22 8.59 6.85
CA ARG A 57 10.85 9.09 7.14
C ARG A 57 10.26 9.98 6.04
N ALA A 58 11.05 10.93 5.54
CA ALA A 58 10.60 11.87 4.51
C ALA A 58 10.37 11.16 3.16
N ALA A 59 11.28 10.27 2.76
CA ALA A 59 11.14 9.49 1.53
C ALA A 59 9.95 8.53 1.60
N LEU A 60 9.74 7.88 2.74
CA LEU A 60 8.59 6.99 2.97
C LEU A 60 7.26 7.75 2.94
N ALA A 61 7.19 8.92 3.58
CA ALA A 61 6.00 9.77 3.53
C ALA A 61 5.68 10.22 2.10
N GLN A 62 6.70 10.60 1.34
CA GLN A 62 6.56 10.94 -0.08
C GLN A 62 6.08 9.75 -0.91
N LEU A 63 6.70 8.57 -0.74
CA LEU A 63 6.30 7.35 -1.43
C LEU A 63 4.82 7.00 -1.16
N ASN A 64 4.38 7.08 0.11
CA ASN A 64 2.99 6.85 0.47
C ASN A 64 2.04 7.84 -0.20
N ALA A 65 2.39 9.12 -0.24
CA ALA A 65 1.58 10.15 -0.91
C ALA A 65 1.48 9.89 -2.42
N GLU A 66 2.58 9.46 -3.07
CA GLU A 66 2.58 9.14 -4.49
C GLU A 66 1.81 7.86 -4.83
N ILE A 67 1.85 6.85 -3.96
CA ILE A 67 0.99 5.65 -4.08
C ILE A 67 -0.48 6.09 -3.98
N GLN A 68 -0.84 6.85 -2.94
CA GLN A 68 -2.22 7.32 -2.74
C GLN A 68 -2.71 8.11 -3.95
N HIS A 69 -1.92 9.08 -4.42
CA HIS A 69 -2.27 9.89 -5.58
C HIS A 69 -2.47 9.02 -6.84
N THR A 70 -1.57 8.08 -7.10
CA THR A 70 -1.64 7.21 -8.29
C THR A 70 -2.86 6.31 -8.26
N VAL A 71 -3.08 5.62 -7.15
CA VAL A 71 -4.17 4.65 -7.00
C VAL A 71 -5.52 5.37 -6.97
N MET A 72 -5.63 6.50 -6.27
CA MET A 72 -6.86 7.30 -6.26
C MET A 72 -7.21 7.82 -7.65
N ALA A 73 -6.22 8.31 -8.41
CA ALA A 73 -6.45 8.84 -9.75
C ALA A 73 -6.91 7.76 -10.75
N GLU A 74 -6.42 6.54 -10.61
CA GLU A 74 -6.79 5.43 -11.49
C GLU A 74 -8.10 4.76 -11.07
N ASN A 75 -8.24 4.41 -9.79
CA ASN A 75 -9.31 3.54 -9.31
C ASN A 75 -10.48 4.30 -8.67
N GLY A 76 -10.33 5.60 -8.41
CA GLY A 76 -11.32 6.40 -7.68
C GLY A 76 -11.47 6.05 -6.20
N LEU A 77 -10.57 5.20 -5.67
CA LEU A 77 -10.54 4.72 -4.29
C LEU A 77 -9.14 4.89 -3.71
N PRO A 78 -9.00 5.21 -2.41
CA PRO A 78 -7.70 5.32 -1.78
C PRO A 78 -7.02 3.96 -1.67
N ALA A 79 -5.69 3.95 -1.73
CA ALA A 79 -4.93 2.72 -1.54
C ALA A 79 -4.98 2.26 -0.09
N LEU A 80 -5.16 0.95 0.12
CA LEU A 80 -4.71 0.33 1.37
C LEU A 80 -3.19 0.12 1.28
N ILE A 81 -2.45 0.76 2.19
CA ILE A 81 -0.99 0.64 2.29
C ILE A 81 -0.66 -0.15 3.56
N ALA A 82 -0.12 -1.35 3.39
CA ALA A 82 0.18 -2.30 4.46
C ALA A 82 1.69 -2.40 4.73
N ILE A 83 2.05 -2.85 5.93
CA ILE A 83 3.43 -3.16 6.33
C ILE A 83 3.42 -4.11 7.55
N ASP A 84 4.37 -5.05 7.61
CA ASP A 84 4.56 -5.92 8.78
C ASP A 84 5.38 -5.22 9.87
N GLN A 85 4.74 -4.36 10.66
CA GLN A 85 5.38 -3.62 11.76
C GLN A 85 4.96 -4.19 13.13
N GLU A 86 5.22 -5.48 13.35
CA GLU A 86 4.78 -6.21 14.55
C GLU A 86 5.62 -5.91 15.80
N GLY A 87 6.94 -5.75 15.63
CA GLY A 87 7.91 -5.64 16.72
C GLY A 87 8.93 -6.77 16.74
N GLY A 88 9.98 -6.64 17.56
CA GLY A 88 11.03 -7.65 17.69
C GLY A 88 11.79 -7.94 16.38
N CYS A 89 11.79 -9.20 15.93
CA CYS A 89 12.46 -9.59 14.68
C CYS A 89 11.68 -9.19 13.42
N VAL A 90 10.35 -9.04 13.51
CA VAL A 90 9.47 -8.63 12.42
C VAL A 90 9.20 -7.12 12.54
N THR A 91 10.18 -6.34 12.09
CA THR A 91 10.12 -4.87 12.12
C THR A 91 10.78 -4.37 10.84
N ARG A 92 10.08 -3.53 10.08
CA ARG A 92 10.58 -2.95 8.83
C ARG A 92 11.17 -1.55 9.05
N LEU A 93 10.55 -0.73 9.89
CA LEU A 93 10.96 0.65 10.19
C LEU A 93 11.96 0.73 11.36
N ARG A 94 13.08 0.00 11.28
CA ARG A 94 14.04 -0.12 12.39
C ARG A 94 14.80 1.16 12.69
N SER A 95 15.11 1.96 11.67
CA SER A 95 15.87 3.22 11.80
C SER A 95 14.97 4.46 11.86
N GLU A 96 13.69 4.31 11.53
CA GLU A 96 12.76 5.41 11.27
C GLU A 96 11.67 5.54 12.36
N ALA A 97 11.47 4.49 13.16
CA ALA A 97 10.43 4.42 14.19
C ALA A 97 10.91 3.68 15.44
N THR A 98 10.11 3.73 16.49
CA THR A 98 10.37 2.98 17.73
C THR A 98 10.42 1.48 17.45
N VAL A 99 11.46 0.83 17.94
CA VAL A 99 11.57 -0.63 17.93
C VAL A 99 10.90 -1.17 19.20
N PHE A 100 9.73 -1.76 19.03
CA PHE A 100 9.01 -2.43 20.11
C PHE A 100 9.60 -3.83 20.37
N PRO A 101 9.46 -4.36 21.59
CA PRO A 101 9.74 -5.76 21.86
C PRO A 101 8.84 -6.67 21.01
N ALA A 102 9.19 -7.93 20.94
CA ALA A 102 8.38 -8.92 20.27
C ALA A 102 7.03 -9.13 20.99
N PRO A 103 5.91 -9.38 20.26
CA PRO A 103 4.60 -9.63 20.87
C PRO A 103 4.60 -10.71 21.96
N TRP A 104 5.38 -11.78 21.80
CA TRP A 104 5.50 -12.88 22.77
C TRP A 104 6.34 -12.55 24.01
N SER A 105 6.98 -11.39 24.05
CA SER A 105 7.76 -10.91 25.21
C SER A 105 7.04 -9.84 26.03
N LEU A 106 5.80 -9.52 25.68
CA LEU A 106 4.94 -8.62 26.46
C LEU A 106 4.42 -9.36 27.72
N PRO A 107 4.32 -8.66 28.87
CA PRO A 107 3.82 -9.22 30.12
C PRO A 107 2.33 -9.56 30.09
#